data_AF-A0ABD2TQS6-F1
#
_entry.id   AF-A0ABD2TQS6-F1
#
_cell.length_a   1.000
_cell.length_b   1.000
_cell.length_c   1.000
_cell.angle_alpha   90.00
_cell.angle_beta   90.00
_cell.angle_gamma   90.00
#
_symmetry.space_group_name_H-M   'P 1'
#
loop_
_entity.id
_entity.type
_entity.pdbx_description
1 polymer ?
#
loop_
_entity_poly.entity_id
_entity_poly.type
_entity_poly.pdbx_seq_one_letter_code
_entity_poly.pdbx_strand_id
1 'polypeptide(L)'
;MGDHPIHKIQISGTTLASVLHRFFSSTGDIHGLLFGHVSFSTSISLSDDPTSNFSSVTAMNSASSSGADGPTLTATITDFLSIPSHFPLPLQHKHREEPSSVLLGWFSGRRKTPLRPSLKDSTTTISLSSSASHSFTPQNSPYPLSLPPSLFLLLSTPFQEQLIHTHEYKAFQYRISTDSFDPKSLDVINIGPSFRSHYGSFSPISPFPSMTCDLRGPNAMAEDEKAETLVGIKRGLKDQKELDLCAEGFEIGRLSKLMGSDSSNYTAELEHLYDKMLLKLDSLARSVETSSAKVLEQEKHNMKLRYKIAGLE
;
A
#
# COMPACT_ATOMS: atom_id res chain seq x y z
N MET A 1 4.11 20.97 -12.44
CA MET A 1 3.80 19.54 -12.23
C MET A 1 2.46 19.49 -11.54
N GLY A 2 1.48 18.78 -12.12
CA GLY A 2 0.08 18.88 -11.69
C GLY A 2 -0.20 18.03 -10.46
N ASP A 3 -0.76 18.65 -9.41
CA ASP A 3 -1.37 17.93 -8.29
C ASP A 3 -2.67 17.29 -8.78
N HIS A 4 -2.61 16.01 -9.12
CA HIS A 4 -3.82 15.29 -9.49
C HIS A 4 -4.61 14.97 -8.21
N PRO A 5 -5.90 15.33 -8.14
CA PRO A 5 -6.69 15.10 -6.94
C PRO A 5 -6.90 13.59 -6.75
N ILE A 6 -6.39 13.08 -5.63
CA ILE A 6 -6.73 11.73 -5.16
C ILE A 6 -8.17 11.83 -4.65
N HIS A 7 -9.05 11.04 -5.25
CA HIS A 7 -10.48 11.07 -4.92
C HIS A 7 -10.73 10.32 -3.62
N LYS A 8 -10.01 9.22 -3.43
CA LYS A 8 -10.27 8.26 -2.36
C LYS A 8 -8.97 7.67 -1.83
N ILE A 9 -8.87 7.53 -0.51
CA ILE A 9 -7.78 6.81 0.15
C ILE A 9 -8.36 5.54 0.75
N GLN A 10 -7.69 4.41 0.57
CA GLN A 10 -8.09 3.12 1.11
C GLN A 10 -6.98 2.56 1.99
N ILE A 11 -7.37 1.89 3.06
CA ILE A 11 -6.45 1.18 3.95
C ILE A 11 -7.14 -0.10 4.41
N SER A 12 -6.37 -1.19 4.56
CA SER A 12 -6.92 -2.41 5.14
C SER A 12 -7.18 -2.23 6.64
N GLY A 13 -8.19 -2.92 7.16
CA GLY A 13 -8.47 -2.91 8.61
C GLY A 13 -7.27 -3.37 9.46
N THR A 14 -6.50 -4.35 8.97
CA THR A 14 -5.30 -4.86 9.66
C THR A 14 -4.16 -3.86 9.65
N THR A 15 -3.90 -3.18 8.53
CA THR A 15 -2.88 -2.13 8.44
C THR A 15 -3.23 -0.96 9.35
N LEU A 16 -4.48 -0.48 9.32
CA LEU A 16 -4.94 0.61 10.20
C LEU A 16 -4.84 0.23 11.68
N ALA A 17 -5.29 -0.98 12.04
CA ALA A 17 -5.19 -1.48 13.41
C ALA A 17 -3.73 -1.56 13.88
N SER A 18 -2.81 -1.99 13.02
CA SER A 18 -1.38 -2.07 13.34
C SER A 18 -0.76 -0.69 13.54
N VAL A 19 -1.08 0.30 12.69
CA VAL A 19 -0.64 1.70 12.85
C VAL A 19 -1.15 2.28 14.18
N LEU A 20 -2.45 2.09 14.47
CA LEU A 20 -3.06 2.52 15.73
C LEU A 20 -2.37 1.85 16.92
N HIS A 21 -2.25 0.53 16.91
CA HIS A 21 -1.61 -0.23 17.98
C HIS A 21 -0.18 0.27 18.25
N ARG A 22 0.60 0.55 17.21
CA ARG A 22 1.96 1.09 17.34
C ARG A 22 1.97 2.49 17.95
N PHE A 23 1.03 3.35 17.56
CA PHE A 23 0.88 4.69 18.16
C PHE A 23 0.50 4.62 19.64
N PHE A 24 -0.51 3.81 19.99
CA PHE A 24 -1.01 3.73 21.36
C PHE A 24 -0.05 3.02 22.31
N SER A 25 0.71 2.03 21.83
CA SER A 25 1.73 1.32 22.60
C SER A 25 3.02 2.13 22.79
N SER A 26 3.27 3.14 21.95
CA SER A 26 4.44 4.01 22.07
C SER A 26 4.32 4.94 23.28
N THR A 27 5.40 5.16 24.03
CA THR A 27 5.42 6.07 25.18
C THR A 27 5.33 7.56 24.78
N GLY A 28 5.55 7.89 23.51
CA GLY A 28 5.49 9.26 23.00
C GLY A 28 4.94 9.34 21.58
N ASP A 29 5.04 10.54 20.99
CA ASP A 29 4.62 10.80 19.61
C ASP A 29 5.43 9.95 18.62
N ILE A 30 4.79 9.53 17.54
CA ILE A 30 5.42 8.76 16.46
C ILE A 30 5.14 9.41 15.12
N HIS A 31 6.00 9.15 14.15
CA HIS A 31 5.70 9.43 12.75
C HIS A 31 6.21 8.28 11.90
N GLY A 32 5.87 8.25 10.63
CA GLY A 32 6.28 7.14 9.79
C GLY A 32 5.92 7.31 8.34
N LEU A 33 6.41 6.40 7.50
CA LEU A 33 6.15 6.41 6.06
C LEU A 33 4.99 5.48 5.71
N LEU A 34 4.25 5.82 4.67
CA LEU A 34 3.11 5.05 4.15
C LEU A 34 3.44 4.55 2.74
N PHE A 35 3.32 3.25 2.53
CA PHE A 35 3.62 2.59 1.26
C PHE A 35 2.38 1.93 0.66
N GLY A 36 2.36 1.81 -0.66
CA GLY A 36 1.29 1.14 -1.38
C GLY A 36 1.30 1.45 -2.86
N HIS A 37 0.12 1.66 -3.43
CA HIS A 37 -0.04 1.98 -4.85
C HIS A 37 -1.20 2.97 -5.06
N VAL A 38 -1.21 3.60 -6.23
CA VAL A 38 -2.33 4.41 -6.70
C VAL A 38 -2.80 3.82 -8.01
N SER A 39 -4.11 3.61 -8.14
CA SER A 39 -4.72 3.07 -9.36
C SER A 39 -5.65 4.09 -9.99
N PHE A 40 -5.62 4.16 -11.31
CA PHE A 40 -6.64 4.83 -12.10
C PHE A 40 -7.88 3.95 -12.25
N SER A 41 -9.05 4.53 -12.05
CA SER A 41 -10.34 3.90 -12.30
C SER A 41 -11.21 4.82 -13.14
N THR A 42 -11.62 4.34 -14.32
CA THR A 42 -12.59 5.02 -15.18
C THR A 42 -13.99 4.65 -14.71
N SER A 43 -14.72 5.59 -14.13
CA SER A 43 -16.16 5.46 -13.95
C SER A 43 -16.83 5.87 -15.26
N ILE A 44 -17.55 4.96 -15.91
CA ILE A 44 -18.48 5.31 -16.98
C ILE A 44 -19.81 5.61 -16.28
N SER A 45 -20.17 6.88 -16.17
CA SER A 45 -21.52 7.25 -15.76
C SER A 45 -22.40 7.28 -17.00
N LEU A 46 -23.25 6.27 -17.19
CA LEU A 46 -24.26 6.32 -18.26
C LEU A 46 -25.28 7.39 -17.86
N SER A 47 -25.20 8.55 -18.51
CA SER A 47 -26.21 9.60 -18.42
C SER A 47 -27.26 9.35 -19.49
N ASP A 48 -28.54 9.35 -19.11
CA ASP A 48 -29.69 9.23 -20.04
C ASP A 48 -29.94 10.52 -20.84
N ASP A 49 -29.10 11.53 -20.68
CA ASP A 49 -29.27 12.83 -21.33
C ASP A 49 -28.61 12.81 -22.73
N PRO A 50 -29.37 12.96 -23.84
CA PRO A 50 -28.87 12.81 -25.21
C PRO A 50 -27.92 13.94 -25.68
N THR A 51 -27.42 14.78 -24.76
CA THR A 51 -26.53 15.90 -25.06
C THR A 51 -25.07 15.68 -24.66
N SER A 52 -24.71 14.55 -24.04
CA SER A 52 -23.31 14.24 -23.74
C SER A 52 -22.58 13.70 -24.97
N ASN A 53 -22.30 14.59 -25.93
CA ASN A 53 -21.40 14.29 -27.04
C ASN A 53 -20.03 13.88 -26.50
N PHE A 54 -19.56 12.73 -26.99
CA PHE A 54 -18.19 12.23 -26.92
C PHE A 54 -17.16 13.38 -27.00
N SER A 55 -16.59 13.73 -25.86
CA SER A 55 -15.36 14.53 -25.77
C SER A 55 -14.36 13.81 -24.87
N SER A 56 -14.06 12.57 -25.22
CA SER A 56 -12.84 11.93 -24.77
C SER A 56 -11.66 12.81 -25.23
N VAL A 57 -10.81 13.20 -24.27
CA VAL A 57 -9.38 13.63 -24.39
C VAL A 57 -9.03 15.03 -23.82
N THR A 58 -9.94 15.91 -23.36
CA THR A 58 -9.51 17.26 -22.88
C THR A 58 -10.11 17.79 -21.57
N ALA A 59 -10.61 16.94 -20.68
CA ALA A 59 -11.12 17.34 -19.37
C ALA A 59 -10.14 17.00 -18.23
N MET A 60 -9.00 17.69 -18.15
CA MET A 60 -8.10 17.61 -16.97
C MET A 60 -7.97 18.92 -16.18
N ASN A 61 -8.49 20.06 -16.68
CA ASN A 61 -8.20 21.37 -16.08
C ASN A 61 -9.36 22.04 -15.33
N SER A 62 -10.51 21.39 -15.15
CA SER A 62 -11.68 22.03 -14.53
C SER A 62 -12.30 21.16 -13.43
N ALA A 63 -11.56 20.92 -12.34
CA ALA A 63 -12.11 20.28 -11.15
C ALA A 63 -12.78 21.31 -10.22
N SER A 64 -13.90 21.88 -10.67
CA SER A 64 -14.81 22.63 -9.79
C SER A 64 -16.22 22.71 -10.40
N SER A 65 -16.94 21.59 -10.41
CA SER A 65 -18.41 21.55 -10.21
C SER A 65 -18.92 20.14 -10.47
N SER A 66 -19.95 19.80 -9.71
CA SER A 66 -20.77 18.58 -9.76
C SER A 66 -21.08 18.07 -11.18
N GLY A 67 -20.68 16.83 -11.47
CA GLY A 67 -21.03 16.12 -12.71
C GLY A 67 -19.88 15.19 -13.13
N ALA A 68 -19.98 13.92 -12.75
CA ALA A 68 -18.93 12.92 -12.89
C ALA A 68 -18.71 12.52 -14.35
N ASP A 69 -17.56 12.85 -14.91
CA ASP A 69 -16.93 12.10 -16.01
C ASP A 69 -15.44 12.43 -16.05
N GLY A 70 -14.64 11.62 -15.35
CA GLY A 70 -13.20 11.74 -15.32
C GLY A 70 -12.53 10.54 -14.65
N PRO A 71 -11.31 10.17 -15.05
CA PRO A 71 -10.57 9.09 -14.42
C PRO A 71 -10.29 9.44 -12.94
N THR A 72 -10.77 8.59 -12.03
CA THR A 72 -10.60 8.78 -10.59
C THR A 72 -9.33 8.09 -10.10
N LEU A 73 -8.58 8.78 -9.25
CA LEU A 73 -7.39 8.25 -8.60
C LEU A 73 -7.75 7.72 -7.21
N THR A 74 -7.49 6.44 -6.98
CA THR A 74 -7.65 5.80 -5.67
C THR A 74 -6.27 5.40 -5.16
N ALA A 75 -5.92 5.86 -3.97
CA ALA A 75 -4.67 5.49 -3.32
C ALA A 75 -4.92 4.42 -2.26
N THR A 76 -4.18 3.32 -2.31
CA THR A 76 -4.33 2.17 -1.42
C THR A 76 -3.07 1.99 -0.60
N ILE A 77 -3.18 2.19 0.71
CA ILE A 77 -2.11 1.98 1.69
C ILE A 77 -2.04 0.49 2.01
N THR A 78 -0.90 -0.14 1.74
CA THR A 78 -0.67 -1.56 1.99
C THR A 78 0.29 -1.78 3.16
N ASP A 79 1.28 -0.91 3.34
CA ASP A 79 2.32 -1.06 4.34
C ASP A 79 2.74 0.28 4.96
N PHE A 80 3.43 0.23 6.11
CA PHE A 80 3.92 1.40 6.81
C PHE A 80 5.21 1.13 7.58
N LEU A 81 6.00 2.18 7.77
CA LEU A 81 7.17 2.16 8.64
C LEU A 81 6.97 3.15 9.79
N SER A 82 6.93 2.68 11.04
CA SER A 82 6.85 3.56 12.21
C SER A 82 8.23 3.93 12.76
N ILE A 83 8.42 5.20 13.08
CA ILE A 83 9.66 5.75 13.62
C ILE A 83 9.34 6.61 14.85
N PRO A 84 10.11 6.52 15.93
CA PRO A 84 9.98 7.44 17.06
C PRO A 84 10.17 8.91 16.63
N SER A 85 9.36 9.82 17.17
CA SER A 85 9.31 11.22 16.71
C SER A 85 10.60 12.03 16.81
N HIS A 86 11.58 11.55 17.58
CA HIS A 86 12.88 12.19 17.78
C HIS A 86 13.87 11.94 16.63
N PHE A 87 13.61 10.99 15.74
CA PHE A 87 14.41 10.82 14.52
C PHE A 87 13.89 11.72 13.39
N PRO A 88 14.75 12.32 12.57
CA PRO A 88 14.30 13.15 11.46
C PRO A 88 13.77 12.29 10.30
N LEU A 89 12.71 12.79 9.66
CA LEU A 89 12.29 12.40 8.31
C LEU A 89 12.83 13.44 7.30
N PRO A 90 13.25 13.04 6.10
CA PRO A 90 13.33 11.66 5.59
C PRO A 90 14.51 10.89 6.21
N LEU A 91 14.32 9.61 6.51
CA LEU A 91 15.45 8.74 6.85
C LEU A 91 16.36 8.66 5.63
N GLN A 92 17.64 8.99 5.77
CA GLN A 92 18.67 8.80 4.73
C GLN A 92 19.00 7.31 4.48
N HIS A 93 18.09 6.41 4.80
CA HIS A 93 18.34 4.99 4.64
C HIS A 93 18.14 4.61 3.18
N LYS A 94 19.21 4.10 2.57
CA LYS A 94 19.16 3.31 1.34
C LYS A 94 18.32 2.07 1.62
N HIS A 95 16.99 2.21 1.65
CA HIS A 95 16.14 1.05 1.74
C HIS A 95 16.38 0.25 0.47
N ARG A 96 16.83 -0.98 0.68
CA ARG A 96 17.04 -2.00 -0.34
C ARG A 96 15.83 -1.99 -1.26
N GLU A 97 16.10 -1.80 -2.55
CA GLU A 97 15.15 -1.84 -3.65
C GLU A 97 14.37 -3.16 -3.59
N GLU A 98 13.23 -3.16 -2.92
CA GLU A 98 12.15 -4.11 -3.17
C GLU A 98 11.14 -3.33 -4.04
N PRO A 99 11.09 -3.58 -5.36
CA PRO A 99 10.32 -2.81 -6.35
C PRO A 99 8.79 -2.75 -6.14
N SER A 100 8.27 -3.43 -5.12
CA SER A 100 6.84 -3.73 -5.01
C SER A 100 6.00 -2.61 -4.40
N SER A 101 6.54 -1.79 -3.50
CA SER A 101 5.74 -0.82 -2.75
C SER A 101 6.27 0.61 -2.90
N VAL A 102 5.38 1.49 -3.35
CA VAL A 102 5.69 2.89 -3.64
C VAL A 102 5.41 3.74 -2.41
N LEU A 103 6.26 4.73 -2.15
CA LEU A 103 6.02 5.72 -1.10
C LEU A 103 4.83 6.62 -1.48
N LEU A 104 3.72 6.50 -0.77
CA LEU A 104 2.52 7.31 -1.00
C LEU A 104 2.52 8.61 -0.19
N GLY A 105 3.19 8.59 0.96
CA GLY A 105 3.15 9.69 1.92
C GLY A 105 3.66 9.27 3.29
N TRP A 106 3.14 9.91 4.33
CA TRP A 106 3.60 9.71 5.70
C TRP A 106 2.46 9.89 6.72
N PHE A 107 2.71 9.48 7.96
CA PHE A 107 1.76 9.66 9.05
C PHE A 107 2.41 10.28 10.28
N SER A 108 1.60 10.93 11.10
CA SER A 108 2.00 11.51 12.38
C SER A 108 0.97 11.16 13.45
N GLY A 109 1.42 10.50 14.52
CA GLY A 109 0.64 10.25 15.72
C GLY A 109 1.07 11.18 16.84
N ARG A 110 0.16 12.04 17.31
CA ARG A 110 0.40 13.03 18.37
C ARG A 110 -0.59 12.90 19.52
N ARG A 111 -0.10 12.92 20.75
CA ARG A 111 -0.96 12.76 21.94
C ARG A 111 -1.56 14.09 22.39
N LYS A 112 -2.86 14.09 22.72
CA LYS A 112 -3.57 15.25 23.28
C LYS A 112 -3.42 16.50 22.38
N THR A 113 -3.61 16.32 21.08
CA THR A 113 -3.49 17.42 20.09
C THR A 113 -4.71 17.50 19.18
N PRO A 114 -5.02 18.69 18.63
CA PRO A 114 -6.10 18.80 17.66
C PRO A 114 -5.72 18.10 16.35
N LEU A 115 -6.70 17.48 15.69
CA LEU A 115 -6.56 16.87 14.35
C LEU A 115 -6.47 17.94 13.24
N ARG A 116 -5.46 18.80 13.33
CA ARG A 116 -5.09 19.79 12.31
C ARG A 116 -3.61 19.65 11.96
N PRO A 117 -3.24 19.70 10.67
CA PRO A 117 -1.84 19.79 10.27
C PRO A 117 -1.16 21.02 10.88
N SER A 118 0.10 20.86 11.25
CA SER A 118 0.98 21.89 11.81
C SER A 118 2.01 22.35 10.77
N LEU A 119 2.70 23.45 11.05
CA LEU A 119 3.78 23.96 10.20
C LEU A 119 4.88 22.91 9.98
N LYS A 120 5.23 22.15 11.02
CA LYS A 120 6.20 21.05 10.92
C LYS A 120 5.74 20.01 9.88
N ASP A 121 4.45 19.71 9.86
CA ASP A 121 3.89 18.73 8.93
C ASP A 121 3.94 19.21 7.48
N SER A 122 3.66 20.49 7.25
CA SER A 122 3.84 21.10 5.93
C SER A 122 5.28 20.95 5.48
N THR A 123 6.26 21.33 6.31
CA THR A 123 7.68 21.26 5.94
C THR A 123 8.16 19.83 5.65
N THR A 124 7.72 18.84 6.44
CA THR A 124 8.04 17.43 6.21
C THR A 124 7.40 16.93 4.91
N THR A 125 6.15 17.31 4.65
CA THR A 125 5.45 16.91 3.43
C THR A 125 6.09 17.51 2.19
N ILE A 126 6.44 18.80 2.21
CA ILE A 126 7.19 19.48 1.14
C ILE A 126 8.53 18.80 0.89
N SER A 127 9.27 18.46 1.95
CA SER A 127 10.56 17.77 1.81
C SER A 127 10.43 16.39 1.17
N LEU A 128 9.35 15.65 1.46
CA LEU A 128 9.09 14.35 0.85
C LEU A 128 8.61 14.49 -0.60
N SER A 129 7.71 15.43 -0.87
CA SER A 129 7.09 15.63 -2.18
C SER A 129 8.03 16.29 -3.20
N SER A 130 9.04 17.03 -2.75
CA SER A 130 10.04 17.67 -3.60
C SER A 130 11.12 16.72 -4.13
N SER A 131 11.27 15.54 -3.51
CA SER A 131 12.26 14.55 -3.94
C SER A 131 11.74 13.76 -5.14
N ALA A 132 12.31 14.01 -6.33
CA ALA A 132 11.95 13.29 -7.56
C ALA A 132 12.16 11.77 -7.46
N SER A 133 13.07 11.32 -6.58
CA SER A 133 13.33 9.89 -6.32
C SER A 133 12.15 9.14 -5.67
N HIS A 134 11.20 9.86 -5.08
CA HIS A 134 10.00 9.29 -4.49
C HIS A 134 8.76 9.42 -5.38
N SER A 135 8.91 10.06 -6.54
CA SER A 135 7.82 10.18 -7.50
C SER A 135 7.53 8.84 -8.17
N PHE A 136 6.26 8.60 -8.49
CA PHE A 136 5.81 7.30 -8.98
C PHE A 136 4.71 7.41 -10.03
N THR A 137 4.59 6.37 -10.85
CA THR A 137 3.56 6.27 -11.87
C THR A 137 2.37 5.45 -11.34
N PRO A 138 1.14 6.00 -11.35
CA PRO A 138 -0.04 5.24 -10.96
C PRO A 138 -0.27 4.03 -11.88
N GLN A 139 -0.81 2.95 -11.31
CA GLN A 139 -1.23 1.77 -12.06
C GLN A 139 -2.41 2.10 -12.98
N ASN A 140 -2.43 1.45 -14.15
CA ASN A 140 -3.48 1.61 -15.17
C ASN A 140 -3.61 3.03 -15.71
N SER A 141 -2.55 3.84 -15.64
CA SER A 141 -2.57 5.20 -16.18
C SER A 141 -2.62 5.18 -17.72
N PRO A 142 -3.59 5.84 -18.37
CA PRO A 142 -3.64 5.93 -19.84
C PRO A 142 -2.51 6.78 -20.43
N TYR A 143 -1.84 7.60 -19.62
CA TYR A 143 -0.74 8.48 -20.00
C TYR A 143 0.37 8.43 -18.94
N PRO A 144 1.65 8.68 -19.30
CA PRO A 144 2.75 8.73 -18.35
C PRO A 144 2.56 9.90 -17.38
N LEU A 145 2.04 9.61 -16.20
CA LEU A 145 1.84 10.56 -15.11
C LEU A 145 2.76 10.22 -13.95
N SER A 146 3.52 11.21 -13.47
CA SER A 146 4.32 11.09 -12.25
C SER A 146 3.65 11.85 -11.10
N LEU A 147 3.39 11.17 -9.99
CA LEU A 147 2.83 11.73 -8.77
C LEU A 147 3.89 11.74 -7.65
N PRO A 148 4.00 12.84 -6.89
CA PRO A 148 4.82 12.87 -5.68
C PRO A 148 4.07 12.24 -4.49
N PRO A 149 4.79 11.79 -3.44
CA PRO A 149 4.18 11.36 -2.19
C PRO A 149 3.47 12.56 -1.54
N SER A 150 2.15 12.50 -1.49
CA SER A 150 1.29 13.62 -1.07
C SER A 150 0.28 13.24 0.00
N LEU A 151 0.23 11.98 0.42
CA LEU A 151 -0.68 11.55 1.49
C LEU A 151 -0.13 11.90 2.87
N PHE A 152 -1.03 12.36 3.74
CA PHE A 152 -0.73 12.61 5.14
C PHE A 152 -1.84 12.05 6.03
N LEU A 153 -1.48 11.11 6.93
CA LEU A 153 -2.39 10.57 7.94
C LEU A 153 -2.05 11.13 9.32
N LEU A 154 -3.00 11.81 9.95
CA LEU A 154 -2.85 12.37 11.29
C LEU A 154 -3.66 11.54 12.28
N LEU A 155 -3.00 11.04 13.33
CA LEU A 155 -3.63 10.31 14.43
C LEU A 155 -3.50 11.13 15.72
N SER A 156 -4.56 11.15 16.53
CA SER A 156 -4.53 11.82 17.83
C SER A 156 -5.18 11.02 18.95
N THR A 157 -4.81 11.36 20.18
CA THR A 157 -5.45 10.86 21.40
C THR A 157 -6.30 11.98 22.02
N PRO A 158 -7.39 11.64 22.73
CA PRO A 158 -8.24 12.63 23.38
C PRO A 158 -7.45 13.44 24.43
N PHE A 159 -7.85 14.70 24.62
CA PHE A 159 -7.21 15.61 25.57
C PHE A 159 -7.43 15.22 27.03
N GLN A 160 -8.58 14.63 27.33
CA GLN A 160 -9.01 14.27 28.67
C GLN A 160 -8.89 12.76 28.88
N GLU A 161 -8.48 12.38 30.09
CA GLU A 161 -8.57 11.00 30.55
C GLU A 161 -10.04 10.68 30.79
N GLN A 162 -10.59 9.85 29.90
CA GLN A 162 -11.98 9.43 29.95
C GLN A 162 -12.01 7.91 30.11
N LEU A 163 -13.08 7.41 30.73
CA LEU A 163 -13.40 5.97 30.77
C LEU A 163 -13.54 5.36 29.36
N ILE A 164 -13.74 6.21 28.35
CA ILE A 164 -13.86 5.85 26.95
C ILE A 164 -12.62 6.34 26.20
N HIS A 165 -11.89 5.43 25.59
CA HIS A 165 -10.78 5.75 24.70
C HIS A 165 -11.28 5.91 23.26
N THR A 166 -11.32 7.15 22.78
CA THR A 166 -11.65 7.45 21.37
C THR A 166 -10.37 7.51 20.54
N HIS A 167 -10.29 6.73 19.48
CA HIS A 167 -9.18 6.79 18.52
C HIS A 167 -9.60 7.65 17.34
N GLU A 168 -9.00 8.84 17.21
CA GLU A 168 -9.34 9.77 16.13
C GLU A 168 -8.20 9.83 15.10
N TYR A 169 -8.56 9.79 13.82
CA TYR A 169 -7.63 9.93 12.71
C TYR A 169 -8.24 10.74 11.57
N LYS A 170 -7.42 11.47 10.82
CA LYS A 170 -7.80 12.19 9.60
C LYS A 170 -6.76 11.98 8.52
N ALA A 171 -7.23 11.74 7.30
CA ALA A 171 -6.39 11.66 6.12
C ALA A 171 -6.48 12.95 5.32
N PHE A 172 -5.34 13.40 4.80
CA PHE A 172 -5.19 14.59 3.99
C PHE A 172 -4.41 14.25 2.73
N GLN A 173 -4.73 14.94 1.64
CA GLN A 173 -3.86 15.08 0.49
C GLN A 173 -3.22 16.46 0.57
N TYR A 174 -1.89 16.52 0.53
CA TYR A 174 -1.17 17.77 0.40
C TYR A 174 -1.12 18.19 -1.07
N ARG A 175 -1.52 19.43 -1.34
CA ARG A 175 -1.47 20.04 -2.67
C ARG A 175 -0.32 21.04 -2.72
N ILE A 176 0.70 20.73 -3.53
CA ILE A 176 1.89 21.55 -3.76
C ILE A 176 1.52 22.90 -4.39
N SER A 177 0.53 22.91 -5.27
CA SER A 177 0.02 24.09 -5.99
C SER A 177 -0.59 25.14 -5.08
N THR A 178 -1.27 24.73 -4.02
CA THR A 178 -1.95 25.62 -3.07
C THR A 178 -1.27 25.66 -1.70
N ASP A 179 -0.19 24.90 -1.51
CA ASP A 179 0.49 24.69 -0.22
C ASP A 179 -0.50 24.37 0.91
N SER A 180 -1.49 23.50 0.62
CA SER A 180 -2.60 23.23 1.52
C SER A 180 -2.84 21.73 1.74
N PHE A 181 -3.39 21.40 2.90
CA PHE A 181 -3.87 20.06 3.21
C PHE A 181 -5.38 19.97 2.98
N ASP A 182 -5.76 19.16 2.00
CA ASP A 182 -7.16 18.93 1.66
C ASP A 182 -7.61 17.62 2.31
N PRO A 183 -8.64 17.63 3.18
CA PRO A 183 -9.11 16.42 3.83
C PRO A 183 -9.71 15.45 2.80
N LYS A 184 -9.41 14.16 2.97
CA LYS A 184 -9.88 13.08 2.10
C LYS A 184 -10.56 12.00 2.91
N SER A 185 -11.59 11.39 2.32
CA SER A 185 -12.25 10.21 2.88
C SER A 185 -11.27 9.03 2.91
N LEU A 186 -11.23 8.36 4.07
CA LEU A 186 -10.44 7.16 4.29
C LEU A 186 -11.37 5.95 4.41
N ASP A 187 -11.30 5.06 3.44
CA ASP A 187 -12.10 3.85 3.40
C ASP A 187 -11.32 2.69 4.02
N VAL A 188 -11.92 2.08 5.04
CA VAL A 188 -11.35 0.93 5.72
C VAL A 188 -11.91 -0.35 5.10
N ILE A 189 -11.08 -1.01 4.30
CA ILE A 189 -11.47 -2.23 3.57
C ILE A 189 -11.79 -3.34 4.57
N ASN A 190 -12.97 -3.93 4.44
CA ASN A 190 -13.45 -5.04 5.27
C ASN A 190 -14.24 -6.07 4.45
N ILE A 191 -14.64 -7.18 5.06
CA ILE A 191 -15.37 -8.28 4.41
C ILE A 191 -16.86 -7.98 4.13
N GLY A 192 -17.32 -6.78 4.48
CA GLY A 192 -18.72 -6.39 4.34
C GLY A 192 -19.14 -6.21 2.87
N PRO A 193 -20.45 -6.21 2.59
CA PRO A 193 -20.98 -6.12 1.22
C PRO A 193 -20.49 -4.91 0.42
N SER A 194 -20.26 -3.77 1.10
CA SER A 194 -19.81 -2.52 0.49
C SER A 194 -18.43 -2.60 -0.15
N PHE A 195 -17.61 -3.58 0.23
CA PHE A 195 -16.27 -3.80 -0.31
C PHE A 195 -16.21 -5.02 -1.24
N ARG A 196 -17.35 -5.65 -1.56
CA ARG A 196 -17.40 -6.84 -2.43
C ARG A 196 -16.75 -6.61 -3.79
N SER A 197 -16.84 -5.39 -4.33
CA SER A 197 -16.19 -5.01 -5.58
C SER A 197 -14.66 -5.11 -5.52
N HIS A 198 -14.05 -4.89 -4.35
CA HIS A 198 -12.60 -5.08 -4.16
C HIS A 198 -12.18 -6.55 -4.29
N TYR A 199 -13.09 -7.48 -3.99
CA TYR A 199 -12.86 -8.93 -4.14
C TYR A 199 -13.32 -9.47 -5.50
N GLY A 200 -14.04 -8.67 -6.29
CA GLY A 200 -14.49 -9.02 -7.64
C GLY A 200 -13.49 -8.65 -8.74
N SER A 201 -12.53 -7.78 -8.45
CA SER A 201 -11.42 -7.45 -9.36
C SER A 201 -10.29 -8.46 -9.16
N PHE A 202 -9.97 -9.24 -10.19
CA PHE A 202 -8.83 -10.18 -10.21
C PHE A 202 -7.47 -9.47 -10.37
N SER A 203 -7.42 -8.15 -10.21
CA SER A 203 -6.16 -7.40 -10.20
C SER A 203 -5.41 -7.65 -8.89
N PRO A 204 -4.17 -8.19 -8.93
CA PRO A 204 -3.41 -8.46 -7.71
C PRO A 204 -3.12 -7.15 -6.95
N ILE A 205 -3.63 -7.05 -5.72
CA ILE A 205 -3.42 -5.89 -4.81
C ILE A 205 -1.99 -5.90 -4.25
N SER A 206 -1.42 -7.10 -4.10
CA SER A 206 0.00 -7.29 -3.84
C SER A 206 0.67 -7.61 -5.17
N PRO A 207 1.69 -6.87 -5.61
CA PRO A 207 2.49 -7.31 -6.74
C PRO A 207 3.10 -8.68 -6.40
N PHE A 208 3.35 -9.47 -7.44
CA PHE A 208 4.16 -10.67 -7.27
C PHE A 208 5.52 -10.29 -6.67
N PRO A 209 6.15 -11.18 -5.88
CA PRO A 209 7.54 -10.99 -5.47
C PRO A 209 8.37 -10.61 -6.69
N SER A 210 9.38 -9.74 -6.51
CA SER A 210 10.24 -9.31 -7.61
C SER A 210 11.15 -10.47 -8.03
N MET A 211 10.57 -11.38 -8.80
CA MET A 211 11.26 -12.46 -9.47
C MET A 211 11.84 -11.86 -10.75
N THR A 212 13.05 -12.25 -11.14
CA THR A 212 13.56 -12.02 -12.51
C THR A 212 12.84 -12.95 -13.48
N CYS A 213 11.51 -12.98 -13.44
CA CYS A 213 10.71 -13.60 -14.46
C CYS A 213 10.67 -12.62 -15.61
N ASP A 214 11.33 -12.96 -16.72
CA ASP A 214 11.06 -12.35 -18.00
C ASP A 214 9.62 -12.75 -18.38
N LEU A 215 8.62 -12.08 -17.78
CA LEU A 215 7.24 -12.22 -18.20
C LEU A 215 7.22 -11.91 -19.68
N ARG A 216 6.69 -12.86 -20.46
CA ARG A 216 6.52 -12.76 -21.91
C ARG A 216 6.08 -11.33 -22.20
N GLY A 217 6.89 -10.59 -22.97
CA GLY A 217 6.71 -9.17 -23.19
C GLY A 217 5.30 -8.83 -23.71
N PRO A 218 4.97 -7.55 -23.94
CA PRO A 218 3.62 -7.09 -24.30
C PRO A 218 2.97 -7.79 -25.52
N ASN A 219 3.73 -8.60 -26.27
CA ASN A 219 3.26 -9.46 -27.35
C ASN A 219 3.01 -10.90 -26.86
N ALA A 220 2.06 -11.09 -25.94
CA ALA A 220 1.62 -12.42 -25.48
C ALA A 220 0.94 -13.27 -26.59
N MET A 221 0.72 -12.68 -27.77
CA MET A 221 0.07 -13.29 -28.94
C MET A 221 1.02 -13.49 -30.14
N ALA A 222 2.33 -13.33 -29.98
CA ALA A 222 3.27 -13.72 -31.02
C ALA A 222 3.41 -15.24 -31.02
N GLU A 223 2.99 -15.90 -32.11
CA GLU A 223 3.22 -17.34 -32.32
C GLU A 223 4.70 -17.68 -32.12
N ASP A 224 4.95 -18.75 -31.36
CA ASP A 224 6.29 -19.26 -31.07
C ASP A 224 6.95 -19.80 -32.33
N GLU A 225 7.56 -18.91 -33.12
CA GLU A 225 8.63 -19.28 -34.03
C GLU A 225 9.97 -18.92 -33.40
N LYS A 226 10.37 -19.64 -32.34
CA LYS A 226 11.79 -19.83 -32.01
C LYS A 226 11.97 -20.93 -30.98
N ALA A 227 12.69 -21.96 -31.42
CA ALA A 227 13.17 -23.07 -30.61
C ALA A 227 13.53 -22.64 -29.18
N GLU A 228 12.83 -23.22 -28.21
CA GLU A 228 13.14 -23.09 -26.79
C GLU A 228 14.60 -23.49 -26.59
N THR A 229 15.47 -22.49 -26.43
CA THR A 229 16.89 -22.75 -26.22
C THR A 229 17.02 -23.45 -24.87
N LEU A 230 17.87 -24.47 -24.73
CA LEU A 230 18.08 -25.20 -23.46
C LEU A 230 18.31 -24.28 -22.24
N VAL A 231 18.85 -23.08 -22.48
CA VAL A 231 19.03 -22.01 -21.50
C VAL A 231 17.70 -21.46 -20.97
N GLY A 232 16.71 -21.26 -21.84
CA GLY A 232 15.35 -20.83 -21.48
C GLY A 232 14.61 -21.89 -20.66
N ILE A 233 14.69 -23.16 -21.06
CA ILE A 233 14.10 -24.29 -20.30
C ILE A 233 14.74 -24.38 -18.90
N LYS A 234 16.06 -24.24 -18.80
CA LYS A 234 16.78 -24.26 -17.51
C LYS A 234 16.40 -23.07 -16.62
N ARG A 235 16.15 -21.89 -17.20
CA ARG A 235 15.68 -20.71 -16.46
C ARG A 235 14.24 -20.92 -15.98
N GLY A 236 13.32 -21.36 -16.84
CA GLY A 236 11.94 -21.66 -16.46
C GLY A 236 11.81 -22.69 -15.34
N LEU A 237 12.62 -23.76 -15.38
CA LEU A 237 12.66 -24.75 -14.29
C LEU A 237 13.19 -24.16 -12.97
N LYS A 238 14.13 -23.21 -13.03
CA LYS A 238 14.63 -22.51 -11.83
C LYS A 238 13.56 -21.62 -11.25
N ASP A 239 12.87 -20.85 -12.09
CA ASP A 239 11.81 -19.93 -11.69
C ASP A 239 10.63 -20.69 -11.08
N GLN A 240 10.20 -21.79 -11.70
CA GLN A 240 9.16 -22.68 -11.17
C GLN A 240 9.54 -23.25 -9.80
N LYS A 241 10.80 -23.65 -9.62
CA LYS A 241 11.30 -24.15 -8.33
C LYS A 241 11.28 -23.08 -7.25
N GLU A 242 11.65 -21.84 -7.57
CA GLU A 242 11.59 -20.71 -6.62
C GLU A 242 10.15 -20.36 -6.22
N LEU A 243 9.26 -20.43 -7.21
CA LEU A 243 7.82 -20.25 -7.03
C LEU A 243 7.23 -21.33 -6.11
N ASP A 244 7.55 -22.61 -6.34
CA ASP A 244 7.05 -23.72 -5.53
C ASP A 244 7.64 -23.73 -4.11
N LEU A 245 8.88 -23.24 -3.93
CA LEU A 245 9.44 -22.99 -2.59
C LEU A 245 8.61 -21.99 -1.79
N CYS A 246 8.06 -20.98 -2.45
CA CYS A 246 7.22 -19.97 -1.80
C CYS A 246 5.80 -20.46 -1.52
N ALA A 247 5.38 -21.58 -2.12
CA ALA A 247 3.99 -22.03 -2.11
C ALA A 247 3.67 -23.07 -1.02
N GLU A 248 4.60 -23.32 -0.09
CA GLU A 248 4.43 -24.20 1.09
C GLU A 248 3.74 -25.56 0.78
N GLY A 249 4.10 -26.16 -0.35
CA GLY A 249 3.58 -27.46 -0.79
C GLY A 249 2.27 -27.40 -1.59
N PHE A 250 1.81 -26.22 -1.98
CA PHE A 250 0.81 -26.05 -3.04
C PHE A 250 1.49 -25.62 -4.35
N GLU A 251 1.89 -26.57 -5.19
CA GLU A 251 2.56 -26.28 -6.47
C GLU A 251 1.74 -25.31 -7.34
N ILE A 252 2.40 -24.30 -7.92
CA ILE A 252 1.70 -23.26 -8.71
C ILE A 252 1.05 -23.83 -9.97
N GLY A 253 1.61 -24.91 -10.52
CA GLY A 253 0.99 -25.65 -11.62
C GLY A 253 -0.40 -26.19 -11.31
N ARG A 254 -0.75 -26.40 -10.02
CA ARG A 254 -2.09 -26.85 -9.60
C ARG A 254 -3.15 -25.76 -9.70
N LEU A 255 -2.76 -24.49 -9.80
CA LEU A 255 -3.71 -23.39 -10.07
C LEU A 255 -4.43 -23.58 -11.42
N SER A 256 -3.81 -24.28 -12.38
CA SER A 256 -4.47 -24.65 -13.65
C SER A 256 -5.76 -25.45 -13.43
N LYS A 257 -5.84 -26.29 -12.38
CA LYS A 257 -7.03 -27.07 -12.03
C LYS A 257 -8.17 -26.24 -11.44
N LEU A 258 -7.91 -24.98 -11.08
CA LEU A 258 -8.91 -24.05 -10.57
C LEU A 258 -9.56 -23.22 -11.69
N MET A 259 -9.06 -23.30 -12.93
CA MET A 259 -9.49 -22.46 -14.05
C MET A 259 -9.66 -23.28 -15.34
N GLY A 260 -10.57 -22.86 -16.22
CA GLY A 260 -10.70 -23.45 -17.56
C GLY A 260 -11.34 -24.85 -17.60
N SER A 261 -11.06 -25.58 -18.69
CA SER A 261 -11.64 -26.89 -19.01
C SER A 261 -11.19 -28.03 -18.09
N ASP A 262 -10.09 -27.84 -17.35
CA ASP A 262 -9.47 -28.84 -16.47
C ASP A 262 -10.03 -28.79 -15.04
N SER A 263 -11.08 -28.00 -14.79
CA SER A 263 -11.72 -27.73 -13.50
C SER A 263 -12.51 -28.90 -12.88
N SER A 264 -12.15 -30.14 -13.21
CA SER A 264 -12.64 -31.32 -12.48
C SER A 264 -12.15 -31.27 -11.02
N ASN A 265 -13.05 -31.44 -10.05
CA ASN A 265 -12.78 -31.34 -8.60
C ASN A 265 -12.35 -29.95 -8.09
N TYR A 266 -12.87 -28.87 -8.68
CA TYR A 266 -12.64 -27.47 -8.26
C TYR A 266 -12.75 -27.26 -6.74
N THR A 267 -13.78 -27.79 -6.10
CA THR A 267 -14.03 -27.59 -4.66
C THR A 267 -12.92 -28.19 -3.79
N ALA A 268 -12.48 -29.41 -4.11
CA ALA A 268 -11.43 -30.09 -3.35
C ALA A 268 -10.06 -29.43 -3.53
N GLU A 269 -9.73 -28.98 -4.74
CA GLU A 269 -8.48 -28.24 -4.99
C GLU A 269 -8.51 -26.85 -4.31
N LEU A 270 -9.67 -26.20 -4.26
CA LEU A 270 -9.86 -24.93 -3.56
C LEU A 270 -9.72 -25.09 -2.04
N GLU A 271 -10.35 -26.10 -1.45
CA GLU A 271 -10.20 -26.44 -0.02
C GLU A 271 -8.73 -26.72 0.33
N HIS A 272 -8.04 -27.53 -0.49
CA HIS A 272 -6.63 -27.80 -0.29
C HIS A 272 -5.75 -26.53 -0.42
N LEU A 273 -6.07 -25.61 -1.33
CA LEU A 273 -5.39 -24.31 -1.42
C LEU A 273 -5.57 -23.49 -0.13
N TYR A 274 -6.80 -23.40 0.37
CA TYR A 274 -7.08 -22.68 1.62
C TYR A 274 -6.36 -23.30 2.82
N ASP A 275 -6.33 -24.63 2.93
CA ASP A 275 -5.60 -25.34 3.99
C ASP A 275 -4.11 -25.00 3.96
N LYS A 276 -3.49 -24.97 2.76
CA LYS A 276 -2.08 -24.60 2.61
C LYS A 276 -1.82 -23.14 2.93
N MET A 277 -2.73 -22.24 2.55
CA MET A 277 -2.63 -20.82 2.91
C MET A 277 -2.74 -20.61 4.44
N LEU A 278 -3.59 -21.37 5.13
CA LEU A 278 -3.70 -21.33 6.59
C LEU A 278 -2.41 -21.80 7.26
N LEU A 279 -1.80 -22.89 6.78
CA LEU A 279 -0.50 -23.37 7.27
C LEU A 279 0.61 -22.31 7.10
N LYS A 280 0.61 -21.62 5.95
CA LYS A 280 1.54 -20.51 5.69
C LYS A 280 1.36 -19.33 6.63
N LEU A 281 0.12 -18.97 6.94
CA LEU A 281 -0.17 -17.93 7.91
C LEU A 281 0.29 -18.32 9.32
N ASP A 282 0.11 -19.58 9.73
CA ASP A 282 0.59 -20.10 11.02
C ASP A 282 2.14 -20.10 11.10
N SER A 283 2.82 -20.56 10.04
CA SER A 283 4.27 -20.51 9.91
C SER A 283 4.81 -19.07 10.02
N LEU A 284 4.18 -18.14 9.29
CA LEU A 284 4.53 -16.72 9.33
C LEU A 284 4.29 -16.12 10.72
N ALA A 285 3.19 -16.47 11.39
CA ALA A 285 2.88 -15.99 12.73
C ALA A 285 3.98 -16.38 13.74
N ARG A 286 4.47 -17.63 13.70
CA ARG A 286 5.60 -18.09 14.55
C ARG A 286 6.90 -17.36 14.23
N SER A 287 7.16 -17.06 12.96
CA SER A 287 8.33 -16.29 12.54
C SER A 287 8.26 -14.83 13.04
N VAL A 288 7.08 -14.21 12.95
CA VAL A 288 6.81 -12.86 13.48
C VAL A 288 6.94 -12.83 15.00
N GLU A 289 6.46 -13.85 15.71
CA GLU A 289 6.63 -13.97 17.16
C GLU A 289 8.11 -14.03 17.55
N THR A 290 8.87 -14.92 16.90
CA THR A 290 10.31 -15.11 17.17
C THR A 290 11.12 -13.85 16.86
N SER A 291 10.82 -13.17 15.75
CA SER A 291 11.49 -11.93 15.35
C SER A 291 11.13 -10.76 16.28
N SER A 292 9.86 -10.64 16.67
CA SER A 292 9.40 -9.62 17.61
C SER A 292 10.06 -9.77 18.99
N ALA A 293 10.23 -11.01 19.48
CA ALA A 293 10.96 -11.27 20.72
C ALA A 293 12.42 -10.78 20.66
N LYS A 294 13.10 -11.01 19.54
CA LYS A 294 14.48 -10.53 19.31
C LYS A 294 14.55 -9.00 19.27
N VAL A 295 13.60 -8.35 18.58
CA VAL A 295 13.52 -6.87 18.54
C VAL A 295 13.31 -6.31 19.94
N LEU A 296 12.41 -6.90 20.74
CA LEU A 296 12.16 -6.47 22.12
C LEU A 296 13.40 -6.62 23.01
N GLU A 297 14.14 -7.72 22.86
CA GLU A 297 15.42 -7.91 23.57
C GLU A 297 16.44 -6.83 23.20
N GLN A 298 16.57 -6.53 21.91
CA GLN A 298 17.46 -5.49 21.42
C GLN A 298 17.04 -4.09 21.89
N GLU A 299 15.75 -3.76 21.89
CA GLU A 299 15.22 -2.49 22.40
C GLU A 299 15.54 -2.33 23.90
N LYS A 300 15.34 -3.38 24.71
CA LYS A 300 15.70 -3.38 26.13
C LYS A 300 17.20 -3.21 26.34
N HIS A 301 18.03 -3.89 25.55
CA HIS A 301 19.48 -3.74 25.62
C HIS A 301 19.93 -2.31 25.28
N ASN A 302 19.42 -1.75 24.18
CA ASN A 302 19.71 -0.38 23.76
C ASN A 302 19.25 0.64 24.80
N MET A 303 18.11 0.42 25.45
CA MET A 303 17.61 1.27 26.51
C MET A 303 18.55 1.30 27.72
N LYS A 304 19.05 0.14 28.17
CA LYS A 304 20.06 0.06 29.25
C LYS A 304 21.34 0.83 28.89
N LEU A 305 21.85 0.64 27.67
CA LEU A 305 23.02 1.39 27.20
C LEU A 305 22.80 2.90 27.23
N ARG A 306 21.61 3.37 26.85
CA ARG A 306 21.25 4.80 26.92
C ARG A 306 21.23 5.31 28.36
N TYR A 307 20.67 4.56 29.31
CA TYR A 307 20.69 4.94 30.73
C TYR A 307 22.11 5.01 31.29
N LYS A 308 22.96 4.04 30.95
CA LYS A 308 24.38 4.03 31.33
C LYS A 308 25.13 5.25 30.81
N ILE A 309 24.95 5.59 29.53
CA ILE A 309 25.57 6.77 28.91
C ILE A 309 25.06 8.07 29.55
N ALA A 310 23.79 8.11 29.93
CA ALA A 310 23.18 9.25 30.58
C ALA A 310 23.55 9.39 32.08
N GLY A 311 24.28 8.44 32.66
CA GLY A 311 24.65 8.45 34.09
C GLY A 311 23.47 8.24 35.03
N LEU A 312 22.42 7.57 34.57
CA LEU A 312 21.19 7.29 35.32
C LEU A 312 21.15 5.87 35.92
N GLU A 313 22.29 5.16 35.91
CA GLU A 313 22.51 3.85 36.54
C GLU A 313 23.20 3.97 37.91
#